data_AF-A0A0V0RB81-F1
#
_entry.id   AF-A0A0V0RB81-F1
#
_cell.length_a   1.000
_cell.length_b   1.000
_cell.length_c   1.000
_cell.angle_alpha   90.00
_cell.angle_beta   90.00
_cell.angle_gamma   90.00
#
_symmetry.space_group_name_H-M   'P 1'
#
loop_
_entity.id
_entity.type
_entity.pdbx_description
1 polymer ?
#
loop_
_entity_poly.entity_id
_entity_poly.type
_entity_poly.pdbx_seq_one_letter_code
_entity_poly.pdbx_strand_id
1 'polypeptide(L)' 'MPPTTYQLDGPVIGRDEAKAKILSDLLSEQENYHVVGIVGTGGLGKTTLAKHVFNDAATGQFSPKGWVSVSDDFDI' A
#
# COMPACT_ATOMS: atom_id res chain seq x y z
N MET A 1 -6.05 -17.55 12.11
CA MET A 1 -7.07 -16.74 11.43
C MET A 1 -7.12 -17.16 9.96
N PRO A 2 -8.29 -17.30 9.31
CA PRO A 2 -8.31 -17.42 7.87
C PRO A 2 -7.73 -16.13 7.25
N PRO A 3 -7.14 -16.18 6.05
CA PRO A 3 -6.73 -14.98 5.35
C PRO A 3 -8.00 -14.26 4.89
N THR A 4 -8.53 -13.36 5.71
CA THR A 4 -9.66 -12.51 5.32
C THR A 4 -9.12 -11.35 4.47
N THR A 5 -8.50 -11.69 3.35
CA THR A 5 -8.41 -10.75 2.24
C THR A 5 -9.78 -10.73 1.60
N TYR A 6 -10.67 -9.87 2.11
CA TYR A 6 -11.67 -9.29 1.23
C TYR A 6 -10.88 -8.53 0.16
N GLN A 7 -10.56 -9.23 -0.93
CA GLN A 7 -10.26 -8.62 -2.19
C GLN A 7 -11.57 -7.96 -2.61
N LEU A 8 -11.71 -6.67 -2.28
CA LEU A 8 -12.58 -5.83 -3.08
C LEU A 8 -11.90 -5.75 -4.44
N ASP A 9 -12.13 -6.74 -5.30
CA ASP A 9 -11.74 -6.75 -6.72
C ASP A 9 -12.59 -5.74 -7.53
N GLY A 10 -13.01 -4.66 -6.87
CA GLY A 10 -13.64 -3.52 -7.50
C GLY A 10 -12.57 -2.53 -7.93
N PRO A 11 -12.80 -1.78 -9.02
CA PRO A 11 -11.90 -0.71 -9.42
C PRO A 11 -11.77 0.33 -8.29
N VAL A 12 -10.54 0.73 -7.98
CA VAL A 12 -10.28 1.86 -7.08
C VAL A 12 -10.44 3.14 -7.91
N ILE A 13 -11.42 3.96 -7.55
CA ILE A 13 -11.77 5.18 -8.29
C ILE A 13 -11.37 6.42 -7.48
N GLY A 14 -10.89 7.46 -8.16
CA GLY A 14 -10.64 8.78 -7.54
C GLY A 14 -9.41 8.83 -6.64
N ARG A 15 -8.46 7.90 -6.82
CA ARG A 15 -7.21 7.82 -6.04
C ARG A 15 -5.95 7.89 -6.89
N ASP A 16 -6.09 8.20 -8.18
CA ASP A 16 -4.98 8.20 -9.12
C ASP A 16 -3.89 9.20 -8.76
N GLU A 17 -4.26 10.40 -8.30
CA GLU A 17 -3.30 11.42 -7.87
C GLU A 17 -2.51 10.97 -6.63
N ALA A 18 -3.21 10.47 -5.60
CA ALA A 18 -2.57 9.98 -4.40
C ALA A 18 -1.64 8.80 -4.68
N LYS A 19 -2.06 7.89 -5.57
CA LYS A 19 -1.25 6.77 -6.04
C LYS A 19 -0.01 7.25 -6.79
N ALA A 20 -0.16 8.18 -7.73
CA ALA A 20 0.93 8.72 -8.52
C ALA A 20 1.98 9.38 -7.64
N LYS A 21 1.56 10.17 -6.65
CA LYS A 21 2.47 10.78 -5.67
C LYS A 21 3.29 9.74 -4.91
N ILE A 22 2.64 8.70 -4.37
CA ILE A 22 3.33 7.62 -3.66
C ILE A 22 4.33 6.90 -4.57
N LEU A 23 3.96 6.63 -5.84
CA LEU A 23 4.88 6.00 -6.80
C LEU A 23 6.08 6.91 -7.11
N SER A 24 5.87 8.21 -7.29
CA SER A 24 6.97 9.16 -7.51
C SER A 24 7.94 9.19 -6.32
N ASP A 25 7.41 9.16 -5.09
CA ASP A 25 8.23 9.14 -3.88
C ASP A 25 9.03 7.82 -3.78
N LEU A 26 8.40 6.67 -4.08
CA LEU A 26 9.04 5.35 -4.01
C LEU A 26 10.09 5.11 -5.11
N LEU A 27 9.91 5.69 -6.29
CA LEU A 27 10.78 5.51 -7.46
C LEU A 27 11.86 6.59 -7.57
N SER A 28 11.92 7.51 -6.59
CA SER A 28 12.97 8.52 -6.52
C SER A 28 14.34 7.85 -6.34
N GLU A 29 15.38 8.30 -7.06
CA GLU A 29 16.74 7.75 -6.94
C GLU A 29 17.56 8.40 -5.82
N GLN A 30 16.92 9.22 -4.98
CA GLN A 30 17.63 10.04 -3.99
C GLN A 30 18.11 9.27 -2.77
N GLU A 31 17.51 8.12 -2.44
CA GLU A 31 17.88 7.33 -1.27
C GLU A 31 17.92 5.83 -1.57
N ASN A 32 18.71 5.08 -0.80
CA ASN A 32 18.77 3.62 -0.93
C ASN A 32 17.55 2.91 -0.32
N TYR A 33 16.82 3.58 0.57
CA TYR A 33 15.64 3.06 1.28
C TYR A 33 14.60 4.16 1.43
N HIS A 34 13.34 3.87 1.09
CA HIS A 34 12.24 4.81 1.21
C HIS A 34 11.13 4.28 2.12
N VAL A 35 10.56 5.18 2.93
CA VAL A 35 9.40 4.88 3.78
C VAL A 35 8.30 5.89 3.47
N VAL A 36 7.13 5.40 3.06
CA VAL A 36 5.96 6.23 2.77
C VAL A 36 4.83 5.89 3.74
N GLY A 37 4.40 6.88 4.54
CA GLY A 37 3.27 6.74 5.46
C GLY A 37 1.95 7.19 4.84
N ILE A 38 0.91 6.34 4.91
CA ILE A 38 -0.46 6.72 4.56
C ILE A 38 -1.25 6.95 5.86
N VAL A 39 -1.53 8.21 6.17
CA VAL A 39 -2.17 8.62 7.43
C VAL A 39 -3.58 9.17 7.16
N GLY A 40 -4.49 8.95 8.11
CA GLY A 40 -5.88 9.43 8.02
C GLY A 40 -6.81 8.68 8.96
N THR A 41 -8.05 9.15 9.06
CA THR A 41 -9.08 8.58 9.95
C THR A 41 -9.47 7.15 9.57
N GLY A 42 -10.17 6.46 10.48
CA GLY A 42 -10.75 5.14 10.21
C GLY A 42 -11.71 5.16 9.02
N GLY A 43 -11.75 4.09 8.23
CA GLY A 43 -12.65 3.97 7.08
C GLY A 43 -12.23 4.74 5.81
N LEU A 44 -11.17 5.56 5.84
CA LEU A 44 -10.75 6.38 4.69
C LEU A 44 -10.12 5.59 3.52
N GLY A 45 -10.05 4.26 3.59
CA GLY A 45 -9.48 3.44 2.50
C GLY A 45 -7.96 3.49 2.39
N LYS A 46 -7.23 3.77 3.48
CA LYS A 46 -5.75 3.80 3.50
C LYS A 46 -5.14 2.48 3.02
N THR A 47 -5.62 1.37 3.57
CA THR A 47 -5.19 0.02 3.18
C THR A 47 -5.53 -0.26 1.71
N THR A 48 -6.66 0.25 1.21
CA THR A 48 -7.04 0.13 -0.20
C THR A 48 -6.05 0.87 -1.10
N LEU A 49 -5.64 2.09 -0.75
CA LEU A 49 -4.63 2.84 -1.49
C LEU A 49 -3.26 2.14 -1.46
N ALA A 50 -2.82 1.65 -0.30
CA ALA A 50 -1.57 0.89 -0.18
C ALA A 50 -1.57 -0.37 -1.06
N LYS A 51 -2.67 -1.14 -1.06
CA LYS A 51 -2.83 -2.31 -1.96
C LYS A 51 -2.81 -1.89 -3.44
N HIS A 52 -3.43 -0.77 -3.77
CA HIS A 52 -3.49 -0.29 -5.15
C HIS A 52 -2.10 0.12 -5.68
N VAL A 53 -1.25 0.71 -4.84
CA VAL A 53 0.16 0.97 -5.15
C VAL A 53 0.97 -0.33 -5.22
N PHE A 54 0.83 -1.21 -4.23
CA PHE A 54 1.56 -2.48 -4.13
C PHE A 54 1.36 -3.39 -5.36
N ASN A 55 0.16 -3.38 -5.93
CA ASN A 55 -0.19 -4.16 -7.12
C ASN A 55 0.15 -3.44 -8.44
N ASP A 56 0.63 -2.19 -8.40
CA ASP A 56 0.95 -1.45 -9.61
C ASP A 56 2.18 -2.01 -10.31
N ALA A 57 2.15 -2.04 -11.64
CA ALA A 57 3.26 -2.54 -12.47
C ALA A 57 4.56 -1.75 -12.25
N ALA A 58 4.48 -0.45 -11.93
CA ALA A 58 5.64 0.38 -11.64
C ALA A 58 6.43 -0.09 -10.40
N THR A 59 5.79 -0.84 -9.50
CA THR A 59 6.47 -1.44 -8.34
C THR A 59 7.19 -2.75 -8.67
N GLY A 60 7.29 -3.14 -9.94
CA GLY A 60 7.91 -4.41 -10.38
C GLY A 60 9.37 -4.55 -9.99
N GLN A 61 10.12 -3.44 -9.87
CA GLN A 61 11.53 -3.46 -9.45
C GLN A 61 11.73 -3.88 -7.99
N PHE A 62 10.69 -3.83 -7.15
CA PHE A 62 10.75 -4.19 -5.74
C PHE A 62 10.49 -5.69 -5.49
N SER A 63 10.82 -6.56 -6.45
CA SER A 63 10.66 -7.99 -6.28
C SER A 63 11.83 -8.59 -5.48
N PRO A 64 11.58 -9.41 -4.44
CA PRO A 64 10.26 -9.91 -3.99
C PRO A 64 9.48 -8.91 -3.13
N LYS A 65 8.14 -8.93 -3.26
CA LYS A 65 7.22 -8.07 -2.51
C LYS A 65 6.52 -8.83 -1.37
N GLY A 66 6.38 -8.20 -0.21
CA GLY A 66 5.69 -8.76 0.96
C GLY A 66 4.56 -7.86 1.47
N TRP A 67 3.47 -8.46 1.97
CA TRP A 67 2.35 -7.76 2.59
C TRP A 67 2.07 -8.36 3.97
N VAL A 68 2.13 -7.54 5.01
CA VAL A 68 1.92 -7.97 6.40
C VAL A 68 0.84 -7.10 7.03
N SER A 69 -0.06 -7.72 7.78
CA SER A 69 -1.05 -7.03 8.61
C SER A 69 -0.63 -7.11 10.07
N VAL A 70 -0.74 -6.00 10.77
CA VAL A 70 -0.31 -5.80 12.15
C VAL A 70 -1.51 -5.21 12.89
N SER A 71 -2.00 -5.87 13.94
CA SER A 71 -3.20 -5.48 14.70
C SER A 71 -2.88 -5.41 16.20
N ASP A 72 -3.52 -4.50 16.94
CA ASP A 72 -3.19 -4.19 18.34
C ASP A 72 -3.14 -5.39 19.31
N ASP A 73 -3.80 -6.51 18.97
CA ASP A 73 -3.59 -7.81 19.63
C ASP A 73 -2.21 -8.40 19.26
N PHE A 74 -1.15 -7.77 19.79
CA PHE A 74 0.20 -8.30 19.84
C PHE A 74 0.50 -8.87 21.21
N ASP A 75 -0.17 -9.98 21.54
CA ASP A 75 0.20 -10.79 22.71
C ASP A 75 1.23 -11.87 22.34
N ILE A 76 2.21 -11.99 23.23
CA ILE A 76 3.37 -12.89 23.26
C ILE A 76 2.96 -14.37 23.27
#